data_AF-A0A9N9RWW2-F1
#
_entry.id   AF-A0A9N9RWW2-F1
#
_cell.length_a   1.000
_cell.length_b   1.000
_cell.length_c   1.000
_cell.angle_alpha   90.00
_cell.angle_beta   90.00
_cell.angle_gamma   90.00
#
_symmetry.space_group_name_H-M   'P 1'
#
loop_
_entity.id
_entity.type
_entity.pdbx_description
1 polymer ?
#
loop_
_entity_poly.entity_id
_entity_poly.type
_entity_poly.pdbx_seq_one_letter_code
_entity_poly.pdbx_strand_id
1 'polypeptide(L)' 'MMRLKYLLPILFLQFIAVTAQDIKPEDNSPEGCFMDVCGENAVCITTQTGYECLCPEGSVGNPDMRCYFKI' A
#
# COMPACT_ATOMS: atom_id res chain seq x y z
N MET A 1 -30.73 -37.29 1.14
CA MET A 1 -31.01 -36.26 2.16
C MET A 1 -29.77 -36.11 3.05
N MET A 2 -29.14 -34.92 3.00
CA MET A 2 -28.29 -34.23 4.00
C MET A 2 -27.76 -35.03 5.23
N ARG A 3 -26.47 -35.02 5.63
CA ARG A 3 -25.39 -34.02 5.43
C ARG A 3 -23.96 -34.60 5.51
N LEU A 4 -23.21 -34.32 4.44
CA LEU A 4 -21.75 -34.42 4.25
C LEU A 4 -21.04 -33.12 4.71
N LYS A 5 -21.51 -32.48 5.80
CA LYS A 5 -21.20 -31.07 6.09
C LYS A 5 -20.39 -30.81 7.37
N TYR A 6 -19.89 -31.88 7.99
CA TYR A 6 -18.96 -31.83 9.14
C TYR A 6 -17.86 -32.88 8.90
N LEU A 7 -16.96 -32.70 7.92
CA LEU A 7 -16.04 -31.54 7.88
C LEU A 7 -15.27 -31.62 9.19
N LEU A 8 -14.49 -32.69 9.35
CA LEU A 8 -13.58 -33.02 10.45
C LEU A 8 -12.24 -32.35 10.11
N PRO A 9 -12.13 -31.04 10.33
CA PRO A 9 -11.09 -30.17 9.83
C PRO A 9 -9.95 -30.09 10.86
N ILE A 10 -9.86 -31.09 11.76
CA ILE A 10 -9.00 -31.02 12.94
C ILE A 10 -7.57 -31.43 12.59
N LEU A 11 -7.39 -32.36 11.63
CA LEU A 11 -6.06 -32.63 11.07
C LEU A 11 -5.52 -31.48 10.20
N PHE A 12 -6.39 -30.53 9.84
CA PHE A 12 -6.05 -29.33 9.08
C PHE A 12 -5.84 -28.09 9.96
N LEU A 13 -6.06 -28.13 11.28
CA LEU A 13 -5.86 -26.95 12.15
C LEU A 13 -4.39 -26.50 12.26
N GLN A 14 -3.42 -27.34 11.90
CA GLN A 14 -2.02 -26.91 11.73
C GLN A 14 -1.70 -26.44 10.30
N PHE A 15 -2.66 -26.54 9.37
CA PHE A 15 -2.55 -26.05 7.99
C PHE A 15 -3.37 -24.78 7.72
N ILE A 16 -4.30 -24.37 8.59
CA ILE A 16 -5.04 -23.09 8.42
C ILE A 16 -4.23 -21.86 8.89
N ALA A 17 -2.96 -22.05 9.28
CA ALA A 17 -2.05 -20.97 9.69
C ALA A 17 -0.81 -20.83 8.78
N VAL A 18 -0.85 -21.38 7.56
CA VAL A 18 0.26 -21.33 6.58
C VAL A 18 -0.37 -21.15 5.19
N THR A 19 -0.38 -20.02 4.49
CA THR A 19 0.22 -18.70 4.67
C THR A 19 -0.80 -17.63 4.26
N ALA A 20 -1.42 -16.95 5.23
CA ALA A 20 -1.94 -15.60 4.98
C ALA A 20 -0.78 -14.60 5.07
N GLN A 21 0.21 -14.81 4.22
CA GLN A 21 1.33 -13.93 3.89
C GLN A 21 1.40 -14.13 2.37
N ASP A 22 0.56 -13.47 1.57
CA ASP A 22 0.92 -12.20 0.92
C ASP A 22 -0.31 -11.62 0.17
N ILE A 23 -1.46 -11.44 0.83
CA ILE A 23 -2.44 -10.47 0.28
C ILE A 23 -1.97 -9.08 0.73
N LYS A 24 -0.86 -8.59 0.14
CA LYS A 24 -0.72 -7.14 -0.04
C LYS A 24 -1.96 -6.76 -0.86
N PRO A 25 -2.83 -5.84 -0.40
CA PRO A 25 -3.81 -5.27 -1.31
C PRO A 25 -3.05 -4.82 -2.56
N GLU A 26 -3.63 -5.03 -3.74
CA GLU A 26 -3.06 -4.62 -5.03
C GLU A 26 -3.04 -3.08 -5.10
N ASP A 27 -2.26 -2.49 -4.21
CA ASP A 27 -1.89 -1.10 -4.17
C ASP A 27 -0.66 -1.02 -5.05
N ASN A 28 -0.83 -0.49 -6.26
CA ASN A 28 0.27 -0.20 -7.19
C ASN A 28 1.20 0.91 -6.64
N SER A 29 1.19 1.15 -5.33
CA SER A 29 2.00 2.16 -4.68
C SER A 29 3.39 1.61 -4.41
N PRO A 30 4.44 2.36 -4.78
CA PRO A 30 5.80 1.91 -4.58
C PRO A 30 6.12 1.88 -3.07
N GLU A 31 6.91 0.88 -2.66
CA GLU A 31 7.24 0.67 -1.24
C GLU A 31 7.81 1.96 -0.64
N GLY A 32 7.16 2.51 0.39
CA GLY A 32 7.53 3.79 1.01
C GLY A 32 6.55 4.93 0.74
N CYS A 33 5.76 4.85 -0.33
CA CYS A 33 4.67 5.79 -0.63
C CYS A 33 3.34 5.27 -0.12
N PHE A 34 3.24 4.98 1.18
CA PHE A 34 1.96 4.57 1.76
C PHE A 34 1.10 5.81 2.05
N MET A 35 -0.23 5.66 1.94
CA MET A 35 -1.29 6.68 2.15
C MET A 35 -0.83 8.02 2.74
N ASP A 36 -0.92 9.08 1.91
CA ASP A 36 -0.80 10.50 2.27
C ASP A 36 0.50 10.91 3.01
N VAL A 37 1.64 10.29 2.68
CA VAL A 37 2.97 10.72 3.19
C VAL A 37 3.43 12.09 2.69
N CYS A 38 2.92 12.55 1.54
CA CYS A 38 3.29 13.82 0.93
C CYS A 38 2.18 14.86 1.04
N GLY A 39 2.59 16.13 0.90
CA GLY A 39 1.69 17.27 0.89
C GLY A 39 0.72 17.29 -0.30
N GLU A 40 -0.28 18.15 -0.22
CA GLU A 40 -1.32 18.27 -1.24
C GLU A 40 -0.71 18.63 -2.61
N ASN A 41 -1.10 17.91 -3.67
CA ASN A 41 -0.56 18.01 -5.03
C ASN A 41 0.94 17.66 -5.19
N ALA A 42 1.58 17.06 -4.18
CA ALA A 42 2.93 16.52 -4.32
C ALA A 42 2.90 15.07 -4.84
N VAL A 43 4.01 14.65 -5.46
CA VAL A 43 4.23 13.29 -5.96
C VAL A 43 5.21 12.59 -5.04
N CYS A 44 4.87 11.37 -4.62
CA CYS A 44 5.77 10.50 -3.87
C CYS A 44 6.58 9.62 -4.82
N ILE A 45 7.91 9.56 -4.62
CA ILE A 45 8.81 8.65 -5.31
C ILE A 45 9.55 7.78 -4.30
N THR A 46 9.71 6.48 -4.60
CA THR A 46 10.57 5.61 -3.79
C THR A 46 12.02 5.76 -4.23
N THR A 47 12.92 5.86 -3.26
CA THR A 47 14.36 5.93 -3.45
C THR A 47 15.03 4.70 -2.82
N GLN A 48 16.31 4.46 -3.12
CA GLN A 48 17.06 3.33 -2.52
C GLN A 48 17.10 3.39 -0.98
N THR A 49 16.91 4.58 -0.40
CA THR A 49 16.95 4.84 1.04
C THR A 49 15.57 5.02 1.69
N GLY A 50 14.47 5.02 0.92
CA GLY A 50 13.13 5.27 1.45
C GLY A 50 12.19 5.89 0.41
N TYR A 51 11.61 7.04 0.74
CA TYR A 51 10.75 7.82 -0.16
C TYR A 51 11.15 9.29 -0.17
N GLU A 52 10.75 10.02 -1.21
CA GLU A 52 10.94 11.45 -1.33
C GLU A 52 9.67 12.08 -1.94
N CYS A 53 9.28 13.24 -1.41
CA CYS A 53 8.15 14.01 -1.92
C CYS A 53 8.65 15.12 -2.85
N LEU A 54 8.05 15.25 -4.03
CA LEU A 54 8.46 16.21 -5.05
C LEU A 54 7.26 16.98 -5.60
N CYS A 55 7.47 18.26 -5.92
CA CYS A 55 6.47 19.03 -6.66
C CYS A 55 6.54 18.67 -8.15
N PRO A 56 5.40 18.34 -8.80
CA PRO A 56 5.36 18.01 -10.22
C PRO A 56 5.80 19.19 -11.11
N GLU A 57 6.16 18.90 -12.35
CA GLU A 57 6.63 19.91 -13.30
C GLU A 57 5.64 21.09 -13.43
N GLY A 58 6.15 22.31 -13.44
CA GLY A 58 5.33 23.53 -13.48
C GLY A 58 4.69 23.91 -12.15
N SER A 59 4.95 23.19 -11.07
CA SER A 59 4.54 23.56 -9.71
C SER A 59 5.73 23.90 -8.81
N VAL A 60 5.45 24.64 -7.74
CA VAL A 60 6.42 25.08 -6.73
C VAL A 60 5.77 24.99 -5.35
N GLY A 61 6.57 24.97 -4.28
CA GLY A 61 6.07 24.90 -2.91
C GLY A 61 6.88 23.98 -2.03
N ASN A 62 6.29 23.58 -0.89
CA ASN A 62 6.88 22.57 -0.02
C ASN A 62 6.18 21.24 -0.29
N PRO A 63 6.88 20.22 -0.83
CA PRO A 63 6.28 18.95 -1.18
C PRO A 63 5.76 18.13 0.02
N ASP A 64 6.19 18.43 1.25
CA ASP A 64 5.65 17.80 2.47
C ASP A 64 4.35 18.48 2.95
N MET A 65 4.03 19.67 2.44
CA MET A 65 2.84 20.44 2.85
C MET A 65 1.86 20.61 1.69
N ARG A 66 2.28 21.28 0.62
CA ARG A 66 1.49 21.59 -0.57
C ARG A 66 2.34 22.13 -1.72
N CYS A 67 2.06 21.67 -2.93
CA CYS A 67 2.54 22.25 -4.18
C CYS A 67 1.44 23.08 -4.87
N TYR A 68 1.84 24.16 -5.52
CA TYR A 68 0.96 25.07 -6.27
C TYR A 68 1.49 25.27 -7.70
N PHE A 69 0.61 25.14 -8.70
CA PHE A 69 0.94 25.38 -10.10
C PHE A 69 1.23 26.86 -10.34
N LYS A 70 2.35 27.12 -11.02
CA LYS A 70 2.73 28.46 -11.42
C LYS A 70 2.13 28.72 -12.80
N ILE A 71 1.04 29.48 -12.82
CA ILE A 71 0.37 29.97 -14.04
C ILE A 71 1.15 31.14 -14.62
#